data_AF-A0A7S2DL53-F1
#
_entry.id   AF-A0A7S2DL53-F1
#
_cell.length_a   1.000
_cell.length_b   1.000
_cell.length_c   1.000
_cell.angle_alpha   90.00
_cell.angle_beta   90.00
_cell.angle_gamma   90.00
#
_symmetry.space_group_name_H-M   'P 1'
#
loop_
_entity.id
_entity.type
_entity.pdbx_description
1 polymer ?
#
loop_
_entity_poly.entity_id
_entity_poly.type
_entity_poly.pdbx_seq_one_letter_code
_entity_poly.pdbx_strand_id
1 'polypeptide(L)'
;EPLEAVQGPLDIEDAAGVVASPRTHGVKGAVSSVDSYSTTDGPGIRCVLFLQGCPKRCVYCSNPECQPKVRNLNRCGELAMAEGEVEELLRGYRSFLKPNGGGVTLSGGEPLMQPEFCEAVFARAHSLGLTTALDTSGY
;
A
#
# COMPACT_ATOMS: atom_id res chain seq x y z
N GLU A 1 -18.70 33.42 -18.80
CA GLU A 1 -17.32 33.16 -19.26
C GLU A 1 -17.06 31.68 -19.15
N PRO A 2 -16.61 30.99 -20.21
CA PRO A 2 -16.29 29.59 -20.10
C PRO A 2 -14.88 29.45 -19.51
N LEU A 3 -14.78 28.70 -18.41
CA LEU A 3 -13.51 28.28 -17.82
C LEU A 3 -12.75 27.44 -18.85
N GLU A 4 -11.58 27.95 -19.27
CA GLU A 4 -10.68 27.26 -20.18
C GLU A 4 -10.20 25.94 -19.57
N ALA A 5 -10.30 24.87 -20.36
CA ALA A 5 -9.72 23.59 -20.06
C ALA A 5 -8.20 23.71 -20.02
N VAL A 6 -7.58 23.43 -18.86
CA VAL A 6 -6.14 23.21 -18.78
C VAL A 6 -5.84 21.85 -19.41
N GLN A 7 -5.70 21.84 -20.74
CA GLN A 7 -5.07 20.76 -21.48
C GLN A 7 -3.56 21.03 -21.50
N GLY A 8 -2.83 20.33 -20.63
CA GLY A 8 -1.42 20.06 -20.81
C GLY A 8 -1.21 18.57 -20.54
N PRO A 9 -0.55 17.80 -21.42
CA PRO A 9 -0.14 16.46 -21.06
C PRO A 9 0.80 16.56 -19.86
N LEU A 10 0.52 15.80 -18.79
CA LEU A 10 1.59 15.43 -17.86
C LEU A 10 2.51 14.53 -18.68
N ASP A 11 3.57 15.11 -19.23
CA ASP A 11 4.64 14.38 -19.90
C ASP A 11 5.34 13.50 -18.86
N ILE A 12 4.79 12.29 -18.65
CA ILE A 12 5.47 11.21 -17.96
C ILE A 12 6.44 10.62 -18.98
N GLU A 13 7.59 11.26 -19.15
CA GLU A 13 8.71 10.68 -19.90
C GLU A 13 9.15 9.40 -19.18
N ASP A 14 9.09 8.28 -19.92
CA ASP A 14 9.64 6.95 -19.66
C ASP A 14 10.04 6.62 -18.21
N ALA A 15 9.19 5.85 -17.54
CA ALA A 15 9.49 5.12 -16.31
C ALA A 15 10.52 3.97 -16.50
N ALA A 16 11.53 4.16 -17.36
CA ALA A 16 12.63 3.23 -17.61
C ALA A 16 13.72 3.27 -16.52
N GLY A 17 13.50 4.01 -15.43
CA GLY A 17 14.46 4.24 -14.36
C GLY A 17 14.03 3.73 -12.98
N VAL A 18 13.29 2.61 -12.89
CA VAL A 18 13.08 1.95 -11.58
C VAL A 18 14.44 1.48 -11.08
N VAL A 19 15.05 2.27 -10.20
CA VAL A 19 16.26 1.90 -9.47
C VAL A 19 15.95 0.61 -8.73
N ALA A 20 16.59 -0.49 -9.14
CA ALA A 20 16.42 -1.77 -8.48
C ALA A 20 16.83 -1.66 -7.01
N SER A 21 15.85 -1.75 -6.10
CA SER A 21 16.09 -1.67 -4.66
C SER A 21 16.88 -2.88 -4.15
N PRO A 22 17.83 -2.69 -3.22
CA PRO A 22 18.69 -3.76 -2.74
C PRO A 22 17.91 -4.66 -1.76
N ARG A 23 17.51 -5.85 -2.24
CA ARG A 23 16.99 -7.01 -1.49
C ARG A 23 15.62 -6.81 -0.80
N THR A 24 14.55 -6.99 -1.57
CA THR A 24 13.14 -7.07 -1.09
C THR A 24 12.69 -8.48 -0.68
N HIS A 25 13.60 -9.34 -0.19
CA HIS A 25 13.27 -10.71 0.23
C HIS A 25 13.38 -10.86 1.76
N GLY A 26 12.34 -11.42 2.37
CA GLY A 26 12.20 -11.64 3.80
C GLY A 26 11.79 -10.41 4.61
N VAL A 27 11.20 -9.40 3.97
CA VAL A 27 10.78 -8.16 4.63
C VAL A 27 9.40 -8.35 5.28
N LYS A 28 9.34 -8.21 6.59
CA LYS A 28 8.08 -8.31 7.35
C LYS A 28 7.59 -6.94 7.77
N GLY A 29 6.28 -6.75 7.66
CA GLY A 29 5.56 -5.59 8.16
C GLY A 29 4.54 -5.96 9.23
N ALA A 30 4.17 -4.98 10.04
CA ALA A 30 3.03 -5.06 10.94
C ALA A 30 1.77 -4.62 10.19
N VAL A 31 0.89 -5.58 9.88
CA VAL A 31 -0.40 -5.39 9.23
C VAL A 31 -1.49 -5.64 10.27
N SER A 32 -2.36 -4.66 10.50
CA SER A 32 -3.47 -4.78 11.46
C SER A 32 -4.66 -5.53 10.88
N SER A 33 -4.94 -5.29 9.60
CA SER A 33 -6.07 -5.88 8.89
C SER A 33 -5.88 -5.76 7.39
N VAL A 34 -6.68 -6.54 6.67
CA VAL A 34 -6.74 -6.55 5.21
C VAL A 34 -8.20 -6.36 4.79
N ASP A 35 -8.46 -5.43 3.88
CA ASP A 35 -9.69 -5.40 3.11
C ASP A 35 -9.39 -5.87 1.69
N SER A 36 -10.00 -6.96 1.26
CA SER A 36 -9.71 -7.56 -0.05
C SER A 36 -10.47 -6.92 -1.21
N TYR A 37 -11.50 -6.12 -0.93
CA TYR A 37 -12.40 -5.56 -1.94
C TYR A 37 -12.87 -4.15 -1.54
N SER A 38 -12.01 -3.16 -1.75
CA SER A 38 -12.39 -1.76 -1.63
C SER A 38 -12.57 -1.11 -2.99
N THR A 39 -13.59 -0.25 -3.10
CA THR A 39 -13.83 0.64 -4.25
C THR A 39 -13.59 2.12 -3.91
N THR A 40 -13.18 2.42 -2.68
CA THR A 40 -13.05 3.79 -2.16
C THR A 40 -11.61 4.19 -1.83
N ASP A 41 -10.69 3.23 -1.75
CA ASP A 41 -9.31 3.46 -1.28
C ASP A 41 -8.30 3.62 -2.43
N GLY A 42 -8.75 4.19 -3.54
CA GLY A 42 -7.94 4.48 -4.72
C GLY A 42 -8.56 4.00 -6.03
N PRO A 43 -7.87 4.19 -7.18
CA PRO A 43 -8.41 3.82 -8.48
C PRO A 43 -8.57 2.31 -8.68
N GLY A 44 -9.70 1.92 -9.29
CA GLY A 44 -10.07 0.52 -9.50
C GLY A 44 -10.50 -0.18 -8.20
N ILE A 45 -10.50 -1.52 -8.21
CA ILE A 45 -10.74 -2.31 -6.99
C ILE A 45 -9.42 -2.51 -6.26
N ARG A 46 -9.39 -2.28 -4.95
CA ARG A 46 -8.19 -2.34 -4.11
C ARG A 46 -8.27 -3.49 -3.13
N CYS A 47 -7.14 -4.18 -2.96
CA CYS A 47 -6.82 -4.86 -1.73
C CYS A 47 -6.07 -3.87 -0.84
N VAL A 48 -6.65 -3.50 0.30
CA VAL A 48 -6.10 -2.53 1.25
C VAL A 48 -5.40 -3.28 2.37
N LEU A 49 -4.13 -2.97 2.59
CA LEU A 49 -3.37 -3.39 3.77
C LEU A 49 -3.35 -2.23 4.75
N PHE A 50 -4.00 -2.39 5.90
CA PHE A 50 -3.93 -1.42 6.98
C PHE A 50 -2.68 -1.72 7.81
N LEU A 51 -1.69 -0.83 7.77
CA LEU A 51 -0.41 -1.00 8.45
C LEU A 51 -0.48 -0.44 9.88
N GLN A 52 0.15 -1.15 10.81
CA GLN A 52 0.19 -0.77 12.22
C GLN A 52 1.28 0.29 12.47
N GLY A 53 0.96 1.28 13.30
CA GLY A 53 1.83 2.36 13.74
C GLY A 53 1.50 3.69 13.06
N CYS A 54 1.15 4.71 13.84
CA CYS A 54 0.99 6.08 13.37
C CYS A 54 1.64 7.06 14.36
N PRO A 55 2.46 8.04 13.91
CA PRO A 55 3.01 9.06 14.79
C PRO A 55 1.97 10.13 15.15
N LYS A 56 0.93 10.31 14.34
CA LYS A 56 -0.12 11.29 14.58
C LYS A 56 -1.15 10.79 15.62
N ARG A 57 -1.87 11.74 16.21
CA ARG A 57 -2.97 11.52 17.17
C ARG A 57 -4.18 12.35 16.75
N CYS A 58 -4.62 12.15 15.52
CA CYS A 58 -5.74 12.89 14.96
C CYS A 58 -6.99 12.70 15.82
N VAL A 59 -7.67 13.80 16.16
CA VAL A 59 -8.89 13.78 17.00
C VAL A 59 -10.03 12.99 16.34
N TYR A 60 -10.01 12.92 15.00
CA TYR A 60 -11.00 12.26 14.16
C TYR A 60 -10.42 11.03 13.43
N CYS A 61 -9.41 10.37 13.99
CA CYS A 61 -8.82 9.19 13.36
C CYS A 61 -9.88 8.08 13.20
N SER A 62 -10.09 7.62 11.96
CA SER A 62 -11.01 6.51 11.66
C SER A 62 -10.48 5.15 12.11
N ASN A 63 -9.15 5.03 12.26
CA ASN A 63 -8.46 3.80 12.63
C ASN A 63 -7.54 4.00 13.86
N PRO A 64 -8.08 4.39 15.03
CA PRO A 64 -7.28 4.60 16.23
C PRO A 64 -6.54 3.33 16.68
N GLU A 65 -7.08 2.14 16.37
CA GLU A 65 -6.45 0.84 16.60
C GLU A 65 -5.15 0.65 15.81
N CYS A 66 -4.96 1.34 14.68
CA CYS A 66 -3.72 1.31 13.92
C CYS A 66 -2.64 2.24 14.50
N GLN A 67 -2.95 3.12 15.47
CA GLN A 67 -1.99 4.09 16.00
C GLN A 67 -0.85 3.51 16.88
N PRO A 68 -1.09 2.49 17.74
CA PRO A 68 -0.04 1.87 18.53
C PRO A 68 1.14 1.41 17.65
N LYS A 69 2.37 1.73 18.06
CA LYS A 69 3.59 1.36 17.34
C LYS A 69 4.01 -0.06 17.71
N VAL A 70 4.31 -0.89 16.72
CA VAL A 70 4.95 -2.19 16.93
C VAL A 70 6.44 -1.99 17.11
N ARG A 71 6.94 -2.20 18.33
CA ARG A 71 8.37 -2.06 18.65
C ARG A 71 9.20 -3.30 18.32
N ASN A 72 8.58 -4.46 18.26
CA ASN A 72 9.24 -5.71 17.95
C ASN A 72 8.25 -6.66 17.29
N LEU A 73 8.33 -6.77 15.96
CA LEU A 73 7.43 -7.57 15.16
C LEU A 73 7.50 -9.07 15.52
N ASN A 74 8.67 -9.56 15.96
CA ASN A 74 8.83 -10.94 16.41
C ASN A 74 8.05 -11.27 17.68
N ARG A 75 7.62 -10.26 18.45
CA ARG A 75 6.74 -10.42 19.62
C ARG A 75 5.27 -10.13 19.33
N CYS A 76 4.95 -9.77 18.08
CA CYS A 76 3.60 -9.47 17.61
C CYS A 76 3.27 -10.35 16.39
N GLY A 77 3.40 -11.68 16.55
CA GLY A 77 3.28 -12.63 15.45
C GLY A 77 1.96 -12.56 14.69
N GLU A 78 0.85 -12.23 15.37
CA GLU A 78 -0.47 -12.08 14.76
C GLU A 78 -0.58 -10.91 13.76
N LEU A 79 0.28 -9.90 13.91
CA LEU A 79 0.32 -8.73 13.02
C LEU A 79 1.44 -8.86 11.97
N ALA A 80 2.31 -9.85 12.10
CA ALA A 80 3.49 -9.97 11.26
C ALA A 80 3.11 -10.63 9.93
N MET A 81 3.26 -9.90 8.84
CA MET A 81 3.07 -10.40 7.50
C MET A 81 4.34 -10.18 6.68
N ALA A 82 4.84 -11.24 6.05
CA ALA A 82 5.92 -11.16 5.07
C ALA A 82 5.39 -10.67 3.73
N GLU A 83 6.24 -9.98 2.97
CA GLU A 83 5.98 -9.55 1.61
C GLU A 83 5.59 -10.70 0.67
N GLY A 84 6.10 -11.91 0.92
CA GLY A 84 5.72 -13.11 0.18
C GLY A 84 4.29 -13.57 0.47
N GLU A 85 3.83 -13.44 1.71
CA GLU A 85 2.45 -13.73 2.10
C GLU A 85 1.49 -12.71 1.46
N VAL A 86 1.90 -11.44 1.37
CA VAL A 86 1.17 -10.41 0.63
C VAL A 86 1.11 -10.73 -0.87
N GLU A 87 2.21 -11.20 -1.47
CA GLU A 87 2.21 -11.61 -2.88
C GLU A 87 1.21 -12.75 -3.14
N GLU A 88 1.17 -13.75 -2.27
CA GLU A 88 0.23 -14.88 -2.37
C GLU A 88 -1.22 -14.41 -2.26
N LEU A 89 -1.51 -13.52 -1.30
CA LEU A 89 -2.81 -12.87 -1.14
C LEU A 89 -3.23 -12.14 -2.42
N LEU A 90 -2.37 -11.26 -2.94
CA LEU A 90 -2.65 -10.48 -4.15
C LEU A 90 -2.81 -11.38 -5.38
N ARG A 91 -2.06 -12.48 -5.46
CA ARG A 91 -2.19 -13.47 -6.52
C ARG A 91 -3.57 -14.15 -6.48
N GLY A 92 -4.08 -14.49 -5.29
CA GLY A 92 -5.42 -15.05 -5.11
C GLY A 92 -6.54 -14.10 -5.57
N TYR A 93 -6.32 -12.79 -5.45
CA TYR A 93 -7.28 -11.74 -5.80
C TYR A 93 -7.07 -11.09 -7.18
N ARG A 94 -5.97 -11.45 -7.86
CA ARG A 94 -5.55 -10.85 -9.12
C ARG A 94 -6.63 -10.89 -10.21
N SER A 95 -7.44 -11.95 -10.26
CA SER A 95 -8.48 -12.16 -11.27
C SER A 95 -9.57 -11.09 -11.25
N PHE A 96 -9.83 -10.45 -10.11
CA PHE A 96 -10.76 -9.32 -10.02
C PHE A 96 -10.03 -7.97 -9.93
N LEU A 97 -8.84 -7.91 -9.33
CA LEU A 97 -8.10 -6.65 -9.21
C LEU A 97 -7.67 -6.15 -10.60
N LYS A 98 -6.97 -7.00 -11.38
CA LYS A 98 -6.31 -6.57 -12.61
C LYS A 98 -7.28 -6.09 -13.71
N PRO A 99 -8.38 -6.80 -14.03
CA PRO A 99 -9.30 -6.35 -15.07
C PRO A 99 -10.01 -5.02 -14.74
N ASN A 100 -10.08 -4.67 -13.46
CA ASN A 100 -10.69 -3.43 -12.99
C ASN A 100 -9.66 -2.29 -12.79
N GLY A 101 -8.46 -2.41 -13.37
CA GLY A 101 -7.36 -1.43 -13.19
C GLY A 101 -6.83 -1.36 -11.75
N GLY A 102 -7.17 -2.34 -10.93
CA GLY A 102 -6.96 -2.38 -9.49
C GLY A 102 -5.62 -2.98 -9.07
N GLY A 103 -5.46 -3.11 -7.75
CA GLY A 103 -4.24 -3.63 -7.13
C GLY A 103 -4.21 -3.40 -5.63
N VAL A 104 -3.08 -2.96 -5.08
CA VAL A 104 -2.89 -2.85 -3.62
C VAL A 104 -2.82 -1.40 -3.13
N THR A 105 -3.56 -1.07 -2.08
CA THR A 105 -3.41 0.19 -1.34
C THR A 105 -2.76 -0.08 0.01
N LEU A 106 -1.72 0.68 0.37
CA LEU A 106 -1.17 0.68 1.73
C LEU A 106 -1.74 1.86 2.49
N SER A 107 -2.44 1.60 3.59
CA SER A 107 -3.13 2.60 4.44
C SER A 107 -2.98 2.21 5.93
N GLY A 108 -3.94 2.55 6.80
CA GLY A 108 -3.97 2.22 8.22
C GLY A 108 -3.45 3.33 9.11
N GLY A 109 -2.33 3.08 9.77
CA GLY A 109 -1.66 4.06 10.61
C GLY A 109 -0.97 5.12 9.76
N GLU A 110 0.35 5.03 9.66
CA GLU A 110 1.14 5.76 8.68
C GLU A 110 2.03 4.76 7.96
N PRO A 111 1.72 4.38 6.69
CA PRO A 111 2.49 3.40 5.95
C PRO A 111 4.00 3.70 5.91
N LEU A 112 4.39 4.98 5.84
CA LEU A 112 5.79 5.39 5.81
C LEU A 112 6.53 5.22 7.14
N MET A 113 5.88 4.73 8.19
CA MET A 113 6.55 4.16 9.37
C MET A 113 7.20 2.80 9.10
N GLN A 114 6.89 2.16 7.96
CA GLN A 114 7.41 0.87 7.51
C GLN A 114 7.82 0.93 6.02
N PRO A 115 8.74 1.82 5.62
CA PRO A 115 9.00 2.13 4.21
C PRO A 115 9.59 0.94 3.43
N GLU A 116 10.45 0.12 4.04
CA GLU A 116 11.04 -1.05 3.39
C GLU A 116 9.97 -2.12 3.08
N PHE A 117 8.99 -2.28 3.98
CA PHE A 117 7.87 -3.19 3.74
C PHE A 117 6.95 -2.66 2.63
N CYS A 118 6.70 -1.34 2.61
CA CYS A 118 5.92 -0.71 1.55
C CYS A 118 6.56 -0.92 0.17
N GLU A 119 7.86 -0.67 0.07
CA GLU A 119 8.62 -0.90 -1.16
C GLU A 119 8.57 -2.37 -1.60
N ALA A 120 8.79 -3.30 -0.66
CA ALA A 120 8.75 -4.73 -0.95
C ALA A 120 7.37 -5.15 -1.48
N VAL A 121 6.29 -4.72 -0.84
CA VAL A 121 4.91 -5.02 -1.28
C VAL A 121 4.62 -4.44 -2.65
N PHE A 122 5.01 -3.18 -2.92
CA PHE A 122 4.81 -2.57 -4.23
C PHE A 122 5.59 -3.28 -5.34
N ALA A 123 6.83 -3.68 -5.08
CA ALA A 123 7.60 -4.49 -6.02
C ALA A 123 6.90 -5.83 -6.34
N ARG A 124 6.31 -6.49 -5.33
CA ARG A 124 5.49 -7.72 -5.55
C ARG A 124 4.22 -7.44 -6.33
N ALA A 125 3.50 -6.36 -6.04
CA ALA A 125 2.30 -6.00 -6.76
C ALA A 125 2.59 -5.70 -8.25
N HIS A 126 3.67 -4.97 -8.54
CA HIS A 126 4.10 -4.68 -9.91
C HIS A 126 4.50 -5.95 -10.67
N SER A 127 5.16 -6.92 -10.03
CA SER A 127 5.50 -8.20 -10.67
C SER A 127 4.26 -9.01 -11.08
N LEU A 128 3.12 -8.81 -10.39
CA LEU A 128 1.82 -9.38 -10.74
C LEU A 128 1.08 -8.58 -11.82
N GLY A 129 1.59 -7.40 -12.19
CA GLY A 129 0.95 -6.44 -13.09
C GLY A 129 -0.28 -5.78 -12.47
N LEU A 130 -0.24 -5.51 -11.16
CA LEU A 130 -1.25 -4.79 -10.40
C LEU A 130 -0.79 -3.34 -10.14
N THR A 131 -1.73 -2.42 -9.99
CA THR A 131 -1.43 -1.02 -9.66
C THR A 131 -1.23 -0.82 -8.16
N THR A 132 -0.42 0.17 -7.78
CA THR A 132 -0.09 0.45 -6.37
C THR A 132 -0.59 1.84 -5.97
N ALA A 133 -1.10 1.97 -4.76
CA ALA A 133 -1.50 3.24 -4.17
C ALA A 133 -0.97 3.34 -2.73
N LEU A 134 -0.49 4.53 -2.36
CA LEU A 134 -0.03 4.83 -1.02
C LEU A 134 -0.97 5.87 -0.41
N ASP A 135 -1.68 5.50 0.63
CA ASP A 135 -2.54 6.40 1.41
C ASP A 135 -1.77 6.82 2.67
N THR A 136 -1.15 7.98 2.60
CA THR A 136 -0.22 8.49 3.61
C THR A 136 -0.65 9.87 4.09
N SER A 137 -0.35 10.17 5.34
CA SER A 137 -0.52 11.50 5.91
C SER A 137 0.65 12.44 5.60
N GLY A 138 1.71 11.93 4.96
CA GLY A 138 2.91 12.69 4.57
C GLY A 138 3.68 13.25 5.76
N TYR A 139 3.67 12.55 6.90
CA TYR A 139 4.39 12.96 8.13
C TYR A 139 5.91 13.07 7.92
#